data_AF-A0A1H6VBB3-F1
#
_entry.id   AF-A0A1H6VBB3-F1
#
_cell.length_a   1.000
_cell.length_b   1.000
_cell.length_c   1.000
_cell.angle_alpha   90.00
_cell.angle_beta   90.00
_cell.angle_gamma   90.00
#
_symmetry.space_group_name_H-M   'P 1'
#
loop_
_entity.id
_entity.type
_entity.pdbx_description
1 polymer ?
#
loop_
_entity_poly.entity_id
_entity_poly.type
_entity_poly.pdbx_seq_one_letter_code
_entity_poly.pdbx_strand_id
1 'polypeptide(L)'
;MAESARAHAQSRSASTSPNLASPTLDDLALQTCDDADTLHEVMHAYTALEKLVDTAALNDSEVLATNRTELSALLRLLNEALMARIGTVNSAAAALREALLLQAQAAPTPA
;
A
#
# COMPACT_ATOMS: atom_id res chain seq x y z
N MET A 1 -28.65 17.10 -56.51
CA MET A 1 -29.02 17.74 -55.23
C MET A 1 -27.78 17.81 -54.35
N ALA A 2 -27.53 19.01 -53.82
CA ALA A 2 -26.62 19.40 -52.72
C ALA A 2 -25.08 19.26 -52.90
N GLU A 3 -24.49 20.45 -53.06
CA GLU A 3 -23.12 20.89 -52.82
C GLU A 3 -22.85 21.10 -51.32
N SER A 4 -21.60 20.91 -50.87
CA SER A 4 -20.86 21.69 -49.84
C SER A 4 -20.04 20.80 -48.90
N ALA A 5 -18.90 21.17 -48.36
CA ALA A 5 -17.86 22.18 -48.63
C ALA A 5 -16.95 22.13 -47.40
N ARG A 6 -15.63 22.09 -47.62
CA ARG A 6 -14.53 22.55 -46.72
C ARG A 6 -14.34 21.75 -45.42
N ALA A 7 -13.22 21.08 -45.18
CA ALA A 7 -11.85 21.58 -44.98
C ALA A 7 -11.71 22.63 -43.85
N HIS A 8 -10.68 22.39 -43.01
CA HIS A 8 -10.20 23.15 -41.84
C HIS A 8 -10.82 22.72 -40.50
N ALA A 9 -10.12 21.97 -39.66
CA ALA A 9 -8.91 22.29 -38.88
C ALA A 9 -9.29 22.65 -37.43
N GLN A 10 -8.42 22.25 -36.50
CA GLN A 10 -8.42 22.46 -35.04
C GLN A 10 -9.11 21.34 -34.26
N SER A 11 -8.36 20.38 -33.72
CA SER A 11 -7.48 20.52 -32.55
C SER A 11 -8.25 20.90 -31.28
N ARG A 12 -8.63 19.87 -30.52
CA ARG A 12 -8.58 19.82 -29.05
C ARG A 12 -8.24 18.37 -28.72
N SER A 13 -6.98 18.02 -28.49
CA SER A 13 -6.26 18.27 -27.24
C SER A 13 -7.09 17.88 -26.04
N ALA A 14 -7.00 16.60 -25.66
CA ALA A 14 -6.86 16.19 -24.27
C ALA A 14 -6.30 14.78 -24.29
N SER A 15 -4.98 14.69 -24.43
CA SER A 15 -4.24 13.59 -23.82
C SER A 15 -4.54 13.67 -22.32
N THR A 16 -5.55 12.95 -21.86
CA THR A 16 -5.70 12.67 -20.45
C THR A 16 -4.66 11.61 -20.12
N SER A 17 -3.39 12.04 -20.07
CA SER A 17 -2.44 11.39 -19.18
C SER A 17 -3.16 11.30 -17.83
N PRO A 18 -3.17 10.13 -17.15
CA PRO A 18 -3.61 10.12 -15.77
C PRO A 18 -2.64 11.05 -15.07
N ASN A 19 -3.11 12.25 -14.75
CA ASN A 19 -2.39 13.17 -13.89
C ASN A 19 -2.28 12.38 -12.59
N LEU A 20 -1.10 11.79 -12.36
CA LEU A 20 -0.68 11.30 -11.05
C LEU A 20 -0.59 12.55 -10.18
N ALA A 21 -1.75 13.10 -9.82
CA ALA A 21 -1.85 14.10 -8.80
C ALA A 21 -1.23 13.44 -7.57
N SER A 22 -0.11 14.00 -7.12
CA SER A 22 0.54 13.58 -5.90
C SER A 22 -0.53 13.49 -4.81
N PRO A 23 -0.63 12.36 -4.09
CA PRO A 23 -1.68 12.13 -3.11
C PRO A 23 -1.71 13.32 -2.15
N THR A 24 -2.91 13.84 -1.90
CA THR A 24 -3.09 14.93 -0.96
C THR A 24 -2.77 14.45 0.46
N LEU A 25 -2.55 15.38 1.39
CA LEU A 25 -2.32 15.03 2.79
C LEU A 25 -3.47 14.19 3.36
N ASP A 26 -4.70 14.47 2.94
CA ASP A 26 -5.90 13.73 3.34
C ASP A 26 -5.92 12.31 2.75
N ASP A 27 -5.51 12.14 1.49
CA ASP A 27 -5.37 10.81 0.87
C ASP A 27 -4.32 9.96 1.61
N LEU A 28 -3.21 10.59 2.01
CA LEU A 28 -2.15 9.91 2.75
C LEU A 28 -2.57 9.54 4.18
N ALA A 29 -3.35 10.39 4.84
CA ALA A 29 -3.91 10.12 6.15
C ALA A 29 -4.89 8.94 6.10
N LEU A 30 -5.79 8.92 5.10
CA LEU A 30 -6.71 7.80 4.86
C LEU A 30 -5.95 6.50 4.57
N GLN A 31 -4.97 6.54 3.67
CA GLN A 31 -4.14 5.37 3.37
C GLN A 31 -3.41 4.84 4.60
N THR A 32 -2.93 5.73 5.48
CA THR A 32 -2.25 5.33 6.72
C THR A 32 -3.22 4.66 7.69
N CYS A 33 -4.48 5.11 7.76
CA CYS A 33 -5.52 4.44 8.53
C CYS A 33 -5.83 3.05 7.96
N ASP A 34 -6.00 2.92 6.65
CA ASP A 34 -6.24 1.64 5.98
C ASP A 34 -5.06 0.67 6.21
N ASP A 35 -3.82 1.16 6.12
CA ASP A 35 -2.61 0.39 6.37
C ASP A 35 -2.53 -0.08 7.85
N ALA A 36 -2.97 0.76 8.80
CA ALA A 36 -3.03 0.44 10.22
C ALA A 36 -4.09 -0.64 10.53
N ASP A 37 -5.26 -0.54 9.92
CA ASP A 37 -6.31 -1.57 10.03
C ASP A 37 -5.83 -2.90 9.44
N THR A 38 -5.18 -2.85 8.27
CA THR A 38 -4.58 -4.04 7.66
C THR A 38 -3.40 -4.61 8.48
N LEU A 39 -2.73 -3.81 9.31
CA LEU A 39 -1.76 -4.28 10.29
C LEU A 39 -2.44 -4.98 11.48
N HIS A 40 -3.56 -4.43 11.93
CA HIS A 40 -4.35 -5.01 13.02
C HIS A 40 -4.87 -6.41 12.65
N GLU A 41 -5.35 -6.59 11.41
CA GLU A 41 -5.77 -7.90 10.89
C GLU A 41 -4.64 -8.93 10.88
N VAL A 42 -3.42 -8.51 10.50
CA VAL A 42 -2.23 -9.36 10.52
C VAL A 42 -1.85 -9.73 11.95
N MET A 43 -1.90 -8.79 12.88
CA MET A 43 -1.66 -9.09 14.30
C MET A 43 -2.67 -10.10 14.85
N HIS A 44 -3.94 -9.97 14.48
CA HIS A 44 -4.96 -10.97 14.83
C HIS A 44 -4.65 -12.35 14.23
N ALA A 45 -4.20 -12.42 12.99
CA ALA A 45 -3.77 -13.67 12.37
C ALA A 45 -2.57 -14.29 13.11
N TYR A 46 -1.57 -13.49 13.51
CA TYR A 46 -0.46 -13.96 14.34
C TYR A 46 -0.93 -14.49 15.69
N THR A 47 -1.82 -13.79 16.41
CA THR A 47 -2.37 -14.25 17.68
C THR A 47 -3.18 -15.54 17.51
N ALA A 48 -3.90 -15.72 16.40
CA ALA A 48 -4.59 -16.97 16.10
C ALA A 48 -3.60 -18.12 15.83
N LEU A 49 -2.52 -17.86 15.10
CA LEU A 49 -1.45 -18.84 14.87
C LEU A 49 -0.72 -19.22 16.17
N GLU A 50 -0.45 -18.25 17.04
CA GLU A 50 0.14 -18.51 18.36
C GLU A 50 -0.76 -19.43 19.20
N LYS A 51 -2.08 -19.19 19.22
CA LYS A 51 -3.05 -20.06 19.89
C LYS A 51 -3.17 -21.46 19.28
N LEU A 52 -2.96 -21.60 17.97
CA LEU A 52 -2.94 -22.91 17.28
C LEU A 52 -1.67 -23.70 17.60
N VAL A 53 -0.55 -23.01 17.79
CA VAL A 53 0.74 -23.62 18.13
C VAL A 53 0.84 -23.91 19.63
N ASP A 54 0.21 -23.09 20.47
CA ASP A 54 0.11 -23.28 21.92
C ASP A 54 -0.95 -24.34 22.27
N THR A 55 -0.59 -25.58 21.97
CA THR A 55 -1.40 -26.79 22.22
C THR A 55 -1.69 -27.06 23.71
N ALA A 56 -1.11 -26.29 24.64
CA ALA A 56 -1.31 -26.46 26.08
C ALA A 56 -2.69 -25.99 26.58
N ALA A 57 -3.44 -25.20 25.78
CA ALA A 57 -4.75 -24.66 26.16
C ALA A 57 -5.96 -25.45 25.59
N LEU A 58 -5.73 -26.48 24.77
CA LEU A 58 -6.78 -27.28 24.12
C LEU A 58 -7.29 -28.39 25.04
N ASN A 59 -8.20 -28.04 25.95
CA ASN A 59 -8.87 -29.02 26.82
C ASN A 59 -10.21 -29.54 26.30
N ASP A 60 -10.75 -29.05 25.17
CA ASP A 60 -12.01 -29.57 24.63
C ASP A 60 -11.96 -29.80 23.11
N SER A 61 -11.85 -31.09 22.76
CA SER A 61 -12.46 -31.81 21.64
C SER A 61 -12.07 -31.60 20.17
N GLU A 62 -11.18 -30.68 19.76
CA GLU A 62 -10.63 -30.71 18.39
C GLU A 62 -9.11 -30.50 18.38
N VAL A 63 -8.36 -31.60 18.27
CA VAL A 63 -6.91 -31.55 18.05
C VAL A 63 -6.66 -30.99 16.65
N LEU A 64 -6.28 -29.72 16.57
CA LEU A 64 -5.82 -29.09 15.33
C LEU A 64 -4.41 -29.63 15.02
N ALA A 65 -4.37 -30.75 14.30
CA ALA A 65 -3.13 -31.38 13.82
C ALA A 65 -2.55 -30.60 12.63
N THR A 66 -2.09 -29.38 12.88
CA THR A 66 -1.38 -28.58 11.86
C THR A 66 0.01 -29.18 11.68
N ASN A 67 0.36 -29.60 10.46
CA ASN A 67 1.66 -30.22 10.23
C ASN A 67 2.74 -29.16 9.95
N ARG A 68 4.02 -29.56 10.09
CA ARG A 68 5.17 -28.66 9.91
C ARG A 68 5.20 -28.00 8.52
N THR A 69 4.64 -28.63 7.50
CA THR A 69 4.57 -28.09 6.14
C THR A 69 3.57 -26.94 6.04
N GLU A 70 2.40 -27.08 6.66
CA GLU A 70 1.38 -26.02 6.74
C GLU A 70 1.88 -24.81 7.52
N LEU A 71 2.50 -25.04 8.69
CA LEU A 71 3.13 -23.97 9.47
C LEU A 71 4.26 -23.29 8.68
N SER A 72 5.07 -24.06 7.95
CA SER A 72 6.13 -23.50 7.11
C SER A 72 5.57 -22.69 5.93
N ALA A 73 4.42 -23.06 5.36
CA ALA A 73 3.78 -22.31 4.29
C ALA A 73 3.20 -20.99 4.82
N LEU A 74 2.56 -21.02 5.98
CA LEU A 74 2.03 -19.83 6.66
C LEU A 74 3.13 -18.84 7.01
N LEU A 75 4.23 -19.32 7.62
CA LEU A 75 5.39 -18.47 7.94
C LEU A 75 6.03 -17.85 6.70
N ARG A 76 6.07 -18.56 5.56
CA ARG A 76 6.57 -18.00 4.29
C ARG A 76 5.68 -16.88 3.77
N LEU A 77 4.38 -17.12 3.68
CA LEU A 77 3.41 -16.12 3.23
C LEU A 77 3.48 -14.85 4.07
N LEU A 78 3.61 -15.03 5.37
CA LEU A 78 3.69 -13.96 6.35
C LEU A 78 4.99 -13.15 6.22
N ASN A 79 6.12 -13.83 6.04
CA ASN A 79 7.40 -13.18 5.78
C ASN A 79 7.38 -12.39 4.46
N GLU A 80 6.76 -12.93 3.41
CA GLU A 80 6.60 -12.24 2.13
C GLU A 80 5.77 -10.96 2.28
N ALA A 81 4.64 -11.03 2.97
CA ALA A 81 3.79 -9.87 3.24
C ALA A 81 4.53 -8.81 4.08
N LEU A 82 5.29 -9.23 5.09
CA LEU A 82 6.08 -8.32 5.92
C LEU A 82 7.17 -7.61 5.11
N MET A 83 7.90 -8.36 4.28
CA MET A 83 8.93 -7.80 3.39
C MET A 83 8.36 -6.80 2.40
N ALA A 84 7.19 -7.08 1.81
CA ALA A 84 6.50 -6.16 0.92
C ALA A 84 6.16 -4.84 1.63
N ARG A 85 5.61 -4.91 2.84
CA ARG A 85 5.28 -3.72 3.65
C ARG A 85 6.51 -2.90 4.03
N ILE A 86 7.60 -3.55 4.43
CA ILE A 86 8.88 -2.86 4.70
C ILE A 86 9.34 -2.11 3.44
N GLY A 87 9.20 -2.73 2.26
CA GLY A 87 9.47 -2.08 0.98
C GLY A 87 8.65 -0.80 0.79
N THR A 88 7.32 -0.89 0.96
CA THR A 88 6.41 0.25 0.82
C THR A 88 6.77 1.40 1.78
N VAL A 89 7.01 1.10 3.06
CA VAL A 89 7.37 2.11 4.07
C VAL A 89 8.69 2.80 3.71
N ASN A 90 9.69 2.04 3.27
CA ASN A 90 10.97 2.60 2.85
C ASN A 90 10.82 3.53 1.63
N SER A 91 10.01 3.14 0.66
CA SER A 91 9.70 3.98 -0.50
C SER A 91 8.97 5.27 -0.11
N ALA A 92 7.98 5.20 0.79
CA ALA A 92 7.28 6.37 1.29
C ALA A 92 8.21 7.32 2.07
N ALA A 93 9.08 6.77 2.93
CA ALA A 93 10.07 7.57 3.67
C ALA A 93 11.09 8.26 2.74
N ALA A 94 11.52 7.57 1.68
CA ALA A 94 12.41 8.16 0.67
C ALA A 94 11.73 9.32 -0.07
N ALA A 95 10.48 9.12 -0.53
CA ALA A 95 9.70 10.15 -1.20
C ALA A 95 9.47 11.38 -0.31
N LEU A 96 9.15 11.18 0.98
CA LEU A 96 9.00 12.26 1.95
C LEU A 96 10.30 13.05 2.12
N ARG A 97 11.44 12.35 2.23
CA ARG A 97 12.76 12.99 2.34
C ARG A 97 13.09 13.83 1.12
N GLU A 98 12.82 13.33 -0.09
CA GLU A 98 13.01 14.07 -1.34
C GLU A 98 12.13 15.32 -1.39
N ALA A 99 10.85 15.20 -1.03
CA ALA A 99 9.93 16.33 -0.98
C ALA A 99 10.40 17.42 -0.01
N LEU A 100 10.89 17.04 1.19
CA LEU A 100 11.44 17.97 2.17
C LEU A 100 12.72 18.67 1.65
N LEU A 101 13.60 17.95 0.96
CA LEU A 101 14.79 18.53 0.35
C LEU A 101 14.45 19.53 -0.78
N LEU A 102 13.44 19.21 -1.59
CA LEU A 102 12.92 20.13 -2.62
C LEU A 102 12.31 21.38 -1.98
N GLN A 103 11.54 21.22 -0.90
CA GLN A 103 10.94 22.34 -0.18
C GLN A 103 12.00 23.26 0.46
N ALA A 104 13.05 22.68 1.05
CA ALA A 104 14.17 23.43 1.64
C ALA A 104 14.97 24.21 0.59
N GLN A 105 15.11 23.69 -0.64
CA GLN A 105 15.78 24.37 -1.75
C GLN A 105 14.91 25.48 -2.38
N ALA A 106 13.59 25.40 -2.24
CA ALA A 106 12.65 26.41 -2.73
C ALA A 106 12.46 27.60 -1.77
N ALA A 107 13.02 27.56 -0.56
CA ALA A 107 12.96 28.67 0.38
C ALA A 107 13.93 29.80 -0.06
N PRO A 108 13.45 31.01 -0.37
CA PRO A 108 14.32 32.11 -0.79
C PRO A 108 15.21 32.55 0.37
N THR A 109 16.50 32.72 0.07
CA THR A 109 17.49 33.31 0.97
C THR A 109 17.00 34.68 1.44
N PRO A 110 16.88 34.94 2.76
CA PRO A 110 16.53 36.28 3.24
C PRO A 110 17.66 37.24 2.86
N ALA A 111 17.27 38.36 2.25
CA ALA A 111 18.13 39.45 1.82
C ALA A 111 18.71 40.25 2.99
#